data_AF-A0A7L9K446-F1
#
_entry.id   AF-A0A7L9K446-F1
#
_cell.length_a   1.000
_cell.length_b   1.000
_cell.length_c   1.000
_cell.angle_alpha   90.00
_cell.angle_beta   90.00
_cell.angle_gamma   90.00
#
_symmetry.space_group_name_H-M   'P 1'
#
loop_
_entity.id
_entity.type
_entity.pdbx_description
1 polymer ?
#
loop_
_entity_poly.entity_id
_entity_poly.type
_entity_poly.pdbx_seq_one_letter_code
_entity_poly.pdbx_strand_id
1 'polypeptide(L)'
;LVRSGAVDIIVVDSVAALTPRAEIEGDMGESLPGLQARLMSQALRKLTGSISRSNCILIFINQIRMKIGVMFGSPETTTGGNALKFYASIRLDIRRIGAIKEKDAIVGNQTRVKVVKNKMASPFKQVEFDIMYGEGISRVGELIDLGVKASIVDK
;
A
#
# COMPACT_ATOMS: atom_id res chain seq x y z
N LEU A 1 16.84 5.22 -12.64
CA LEU A 1 16.82 4.57 -11.30
C LEU A 1 16.70 3.06 -11.42
N VAL A 2 15.52 2.46 -11.63
CA VAL A 2 15.38 0.98 -11.74
C VAL A 2 16.37 0.35 -12.74
N ARG A 3 16.53 0.93 -13.93
CA ARG A 3 17.46 0.42 -14.96
C ARG A 3 18.94 0.55 -14.61
N SER A 4 19.30 1.38 -13.64
CA SER A 4 20.71 1.59 -13.27
C SER A 4 21.27 0.45 -12.43
N GLY A 5 20.42 -0.38 -11.81
CA GLY A 5 20.86 -1.44 -10.90
C GLY A 5 21.45 -0.94 -9.57
N ALA A 6 21.54 0.38 -9.37
CA ALA A 6 22.15 0.98 -8.18
C ALA A 6 21.19 1.17 -7.00
N VAL A 7 19.93 0.72 -7.12
CA VAL A 7 18.89 0.95 -6.12
C VAL A 7 18.09 -0.34 -5.90
N ASP A 8 18.06 -0.80 -4.66
CA ASP A 8 17.34 -2.02 -4.27
C ASP A 8 15.86 -1.77 -4.01
N ILE A 9 15.48 -0.60 -3.47
CA ILE A 9 14.09 -0.29 -3.10
C ILE A 9 13.72 1.12 -3.55
N ILE A 10 12.56 1.24 -4.20
CA ILE A 10 11.95 2.53 -4.55
C ILE A 10 10.53 2.55 -4.00
N VAL A 11 10.19 3.63 -3.29
CA VAL A 11 8.83 3.88 -2.79
C VAL A 11 8.24 5.09 -3.52
N VAL A 12 7.02 4.93 -4.03
CA VAL A 12 6.25 5.99 -4.67
C VAL A 12 5.08 6.35 -3.76
N ASP A 13 5.19 7.51 -3.10
CA ASP A 13 4.17 8.08 -2.23
C ASP A 13 3.59 9.36 -2.83
N SER A 14 2.41 9.36 -3.45
CA SER A 14 1.48 8.23 -3.67
C SER A 14 1.05 8.16 -5.13
N VAL A 15 0.42 7.04 -5.54
CA VAL A 15 -0.18 6.89 -6.87
C VAL A 15 -1.20 7.98 -7.17
N ALA A 16 -1.95 8.42 -6.15
CA ALA A 16 -2.95 9.46 -6.30
C ALA A 16 -2.35 10.81 -6.73
N ALA A 17 -1.09 11.07 -6.36
CA ALA A 17 -0.36 12.29 -6.71
C ALA A 17 0.39 12.19 -8.06
N LEU A 18 0.31 11.06 -8.76
CA LEU A 18 0.86 10.92 -10.11
C LEU A 18 -0.08 11.59 -11.11
N THR A 19 -0.06 12.91 -11.14
CA THR A 19 -0.87 13.73 -12.04
C THR A 19 -0.24 13.73 -13.45
N PRO A 20 -0.96 13.28 -14.49
CA PRO A 20 -0.48 13.36 -15.85
C PRO A 20 -0.19 14.80 -16.28
N ARG A 21 0.82 15.00 -17.12
CA ARG A 21 1.21 16.33 -17.62
C ARG A 21 0.04 17.13 -18.22
N ALA A 22 -0.82 16.49 -19.02
CA ALA A 22 -1.97 17.16 -19.62
C ALA A 22 -3.01 17.65 -18.61
N GLU A 23 -3.07 17.06 -17.41
CA GLU A 23 -3.94 17.52 -16.32
C GLU A 23 -3.29 18.69 -15.55
N ILE A 24 -1.96 18.77 -15.51
CA ILE A 24 -1.23 19.89 -14.90
C ILE A 24 -1.28 21.13 -15.80
N GLU A 25 -1.20 20.93 -17.11
CA GLU A 25 -1.20 22.01 -18.11
C GLU A 25 -2.62 22.46 -18.52
N GLY A 26 -3.63 21.65 -18.25
CA GLY A 26 -5.04 21.94 -18.57
C GLY A 26 -5.72 22.80 -17.51
N ASP A 27 -6.91 23.30 -17.85
CA ASP A 27 -7.71 24.11 -16.94
C ASP A 27 -8.47 23.25 -15.92
N MET A 28 -8.72 23.80 -14.74
CA MET A 28 -9.54 23.12 -13.72
C MET A 28 -10.95 22.87 -14.27
N GLY A 29 -11.35 21.59 -14.28
CA GLY A 29 -12.67 21.16 -14.78
C GLY A 29 -12.65 20.60 -16.19
N GLU A 30 -11.51 20.62 -16.88
CA GLU A 30 -11.35 19.92 -18.15
C GLU A 30 -11.48 18.40 -17.95
N SER A 31 -12.39 17.76 -18.69
CA SER A 31 -12.66 16.34 -18.56
C SER A 31 -11.67 15.50 -19.36
N LEU A 32 -10.70 14.89 -18.66
CA LEU A 32 -9.72 13.97 -19.24
C LEU A 32 -9.89 12.55 -18.65
N PRO A 33 -11.00 11.85 -18.96
CA PRO A 33 -11.37 10.61 -18.28
C PRO A 33 -10.32 9.51 -18.48
N GLY A 34 -9.85 8.95 -17.37
CA GLY A 34 -8.98 7.77 -17.37
C GLY A 34 -7.52 8.03 -17.78
N LEU A 35 -7.09 9.28 -17.89
CA LEU A 35 -5.72 9.63 -18.27
C LEU A 35 -4.67 9.00 -17.33
N GLN A 36 -4.88 9.12 -16.02
CA GLN A 36 -4.02 8.51 -15.00
C GLN A 36 -3.97 6.98 -15.11
N ALA A 37 -5.10 6.33 -15.41
CA ALA A 37 -5.16 4.87 -15.58
C ALA A 37 -4.37 4.40 -16.81
N ARG A 38 -4.41 5.17 -17.90
CA ARG A 38 -3.62 4.91 -19.12
C ARG A 38 -2.12 5.10 -18.87
N LEU A 39 -1.75 6.18 -18.18
CA LEU A 39 -0.36 6.44 -17.77
C LEU A 39 0.18 5.27 -16.94
N MET A 40 -0.55 4.83 -15.91
CA MET A 40 -0.15 3.71 -15.05
C MET A 40 0.01 2.41 -15.84
N SER A 41 -0.91 2.11 -16.76
CA SER A 41 -0.85 0.91 -17.60
C SER A 41 0.40 0.89 -18.48
N GLN A 42 0.74 2.02 -19.09
CA GLN A 42 1.94 2.15 -19.92
C GLN A 42 3.23 2.10 -19.10
N ALA A 43 3.26 2.82 -17.97
CA ALA A 43 4.41 2.87 -17.08
C ALA A 43 4.74 1.47 -16.53
N LEU A 44 3.76 0.77 -15.95
CA LEU A 44 3.96 -0.55 -15.36
C LEU A 44 4.37 -1.59 -16.39
N ARG A 45 3.84 -1.54 -17.62
CA ARG A 45 4.27 -2.43 -18.71
C ARG A 45 5.77 -2.28 -19.02
N LYS A 46 6.29 -1.05 -19.03
CA LYS A 46 7.73 -0.77 -19.28
C LYS A 46 8.60 -1.08 -18.06
N LEU A 47 8.09 -0.82 -16.86
CA LEU A 47 8.83 -0.98 -15.60
C LEU A 47 8.99 -2.45 -15.20
N THR A 48 7.96 -3.29 -15.37
CA THR A 48 7.96 -4.68 -14.88
C THR A 48 9.20 -5.48 -15.33
N GLY A 49 9.54 -5.42 -16.62
CA GLY A 49 10.74 -6.10 -17.13
C GLY A 49 12.05 -5.51 -16.61
N SER A 50 12.09 -4.20 -16.34
CA SER A 50 13.28 -3.55 -15.78
C SER A 50 13.47 -3.92 -14.30
N ILE A 51 12.39 -3.90 -13.52
CA ILE A 51 12.35 -4.27 -12.09
C ILE A 51 12.87 -5.69 -11.88
N SER A 52 12.40 -6.64 -12.70
CA SER A 52 12.82 -8.03 -12.61
C SER A 52 14.30 -8.24 -12.95
N ARG A 53 14.87 -7.46 -13.88
CA ARG A 53 16.29 -7.58 -14.25
C ARG A 53 17.21 -6.92 -13.23
N SER A 54 16.78 -5.82 -12.62
CA SER A 54 17.57 -5.07 -11.64
C SER A 54 17.41 -5.59 -10.21
N ASN A 55 16.59 -6.63 -10.00
CA ASN A 55 16.21 -7.16 -8.69
C ASN A 55 15.76 -6.07 -7.69
N CYS A 56 15.09 -5.03 -8.19
CA CYS A 56 14.66 -3.89 -7.39
C CYS A 56 13.21 -4.12 -6.91
N ILE A 57 12.89 -3.69 -5.69
CA ILE A 57 11.54 -3.67 -5.13
C ILE A 57 10.92 -2.31 -5.38
N LEU A 58 9.76 -2.28 -6.02
CA LEU A 58 8.98 -1.07 -6.23
C LEU A 58 7.70 -1.11 -5.39
N ILE A 59 7.59 -0.19 -4.42
CA ILE A 59 6.45 -0.06 -3.51
C ILE A 59 5.63 1.15 -3.95
N PHE A 60 4.33 0.95 -4.14
CA PHE A 60 3.38 2.04 -4.39
C PHE A 60 2.46 2.21 -3.20
N ILE A 61 2.43 3.42 -2.63
CA ILE A 61 1.41 3.82 -1.66
C ILE A 61 0.21 4.35 -2.45
N ASN A 62 -0.99 3.90 -2.08
CA ASN A 62 -2.21 4.28 -2.76
C ASN A 62 -3.31 4.55 -1.75
N GLN A 63 -4.21 5.45 -2.13
CA GLN A 63 -5.33 5.87 -1.31
C GLN A 63 -6.60 5.13 -1.73
N ILE A 64 -7.46 4.89 -0.76
CA ILE A 64 -8.82 4.40 -1.01
C ILE A 64 -9.68 5.58 -1.46
N ARG A 65 -10.56 5.32 -2.43
CA ARG A 65 -11.64 6.18 -2.90
C ARG A 65 -12.93 5.37 -2.92
N MET A 66 -14.07 6.04 -2.93
CA MET A 66 -15.36 5.39 -3.09
C MET A 66 -15.84 5.55 -4.53
N LYS A 67 -16.29 4.45 -5.13
CA LYS A 67 -16.94 4.49 -6.44
C LYS A 67 -18.42 4.83 -6.24
N ILE A 68 -18.83 5.99 -6.78
CA ILE A 68 -20.23 6.42 -6.75
C ILE A 68 -21.08 5.45 -7.59
N GLY A 69 -22.28 5.11 -7.11
CA GLY A 69 -23.26 4.30 -7.85
C GLY A 69 -23.09 2.77 -7.75
N VAL A 70 -22.26 2.27 -6.82
CA VAL A 70 -22.18 0.83 -6.55
C VAL A 70 -23.29 0.42 -5.58
N MET A 71 -24.25 -0.38 -6.06
CA MET A 71 -25.38 -0.88 -5.26
C MET A 71 -25.11 -2.25 -4.61
N PHE A 72 -24.08 -2.97 -5.04
CA PHE A 72 -23.72 -4.30 -4.52
C PHE A 72 -22.20 -4.49 -4.45
N GLY A 73 -21.73 -5.13 -3.38
CA GLY A 73 -20.30 -5.35 -3.11
C GLY A 73 -19.60 -4.16 -2.44
N SER A 74 -18.27 -4.21 -2.34
CA SER A 74 -17.49 -3.12 -1.73
C SER A 74 -17.40 -1.91 -2.68
N PRO A 75 -17.76 -0.69 -2.22
CA PRO A 75 -17.60 0.54 -3.00
C PRO A 75 -16.14 1.03 -3.03
N GLU A 76 -15.24 0.40 -2.28
CA GLU A 76 -13.85 0.82 -2.19
C GLU A 76 -13.08 0.55 -3.49
N THR A 77 -12.40 1.57 -3.99
CA THR A 77 -11.50 1.50 -5.14
C THR A 77 -10.18 2.23 -4.84
N THR A 78 -9.19 2.02 -5.69
CA THR A 78 -7.86 2.66 -5.58
C THR A 78 -7.62 3.54 -6.80
N THR A 79 -6.83 4.60 -6.64
CA THR A 79 -6.47 5.50 -7.75
C THR A 79 -5.53 4.81 -8.77
N GLY A 80 -5.39 5.39 -9.97
CA GLY A 80 -4.51 4.86 -11.02
C GLY A 80 -5.07 3.69 -11.84
N GLY A 81 -6.38 3.42 -11.76
CA GLY A 81 -7.05 2.37 -12.53
C GLY A 81 -6.70 0.95 -12.08
N ASN A 82 -6.85 -0.03 -12.98
CA ASN A 82 -6.70 -1.45 -12.63
C ASN A 82 -5.28 -2.01 -12.84
N ALA A 83 -4.41 -1.34 -13.60
CA ALA A 83 -3.09 -1.87 -13.97
C ALA A 83 -2.27 -2.29 -12.75
N LEU A 84 -2.18 -1.42 -11.73
CA LEU A 84 -1.44 -1.72 -10.51
C LEU A 84 -1.95 -2.99 -9.80
N LYS A 85 -3.27 -3.23 -9.82
CA LYS A 85 -3.87 -4.43 -9.23
C LYS A 85 -3.37 -5.71 -9.90
N PHE A 86 -3.11 -5.69 -11.21
CA PHE A 86 -2.64 -6.87 -11.97
C PHE A 86 -1.12 -7.05 -11.89
N TYR A 87 -0.37 -5.96 -12.04
CA TYR A 87 1.10 -5.98 -12.03
C TYR A 87 1.69 -6.22 -10.64
N ALA A 88 1.05 -5.74 -9.56
CA ALA A 88 1.54 -5.96 -8.21
C ALA A 88 1.65 -7.47 -7.88
N SER A 89 2.81 -7.90 -7.38
CA SER A 89 3.04 -9.26 -6.89
C SER A 89 2.41 -9.47 -5.51
N ILE A 90 2.46 -8.44 -4.66
CA ILE A 90 1.86 -8.42 -3.33
C ILE A 90 1.01 -7.16 -3.22
N ARG A 91 -0.17 -7.27 -2.59
CA ARG A 91 -0.99 -6.11 -2.21
C ARG A 91 -1.34 -6.23 -0.74
N LEU A 92 -1.12 -5.13 -0.02
CA LEU A 92 -1.39 -5.00 1.39
C LEU A 92 -2.51 -3.97 1.57
N ASP A 93 -3.54 -4.35 2.33
CA ASP A 93 -4.59 -3.44 2.83
C ASP A 93 -4.25 -3.15 4.29
N ILE A 94 -3.88 -1.91 4.60
CA ILE A 94 -3.49 -1.44 5.93
C ILE A 94 -4.62 -0.59 6.50
N ARG A 95 -5.08 -0.93 7.72
CA ARG A 95 -6.13 -0.20 8.42
C ARG A 95 -5.76 0.02 9.87
N ARG A 96 -6.01 1.22 10.36
CA ARG A 96 -6.06 1.50 11.79
C ARG A 96 -7.33 0.84 12.35
N ILE A 97 -7.16 -0.03 13.34
CA ILE A 97 -8.27 -0.73 14.02
C ILE A 97 -8.54 -0.16 15.42
N GLY A 98 -7.58 0.53 16.02
CA GLY A 98 -7.72 1.08 17.36
C GLY A 98 -6.74 2.22 17.65
N ALA A 99 -6.84 2.78 18.85
CA ALA A 99 -5.93 3.77 19.39
C ALA A 99 -5.26 3.20 20.64
N ILE A 100 -3.95 3.35 20.75
CA ILE A 100 -3.18 2.98 21.93
C ILE A 100 -3.14 4.20 22.83
N LYS A 101 -3.58 4.02 24.08
CA LYS A 101 -3.67 5.11 25.05
C LYS A 101 -2.77 4.83 26.23
N GLU A 102 -2.10 5.87 26.68
CA GLU A 102 -1.41 5.90 27.96
C GLU A 102 -2.06 7.01 28.80
N LYS A 103 -2.79 6.60 29.84
CA LYS A 103 -3.67 7.48 30.61
C LYS A 103 -4.65 8.22 29.67
N ASP A 104 -4.52 9.54 29.55
CA ASP A 104 -5.37 10.39 28.70
C ASP A 104 -4.77 10.68 27.31
N ALA A 105 -3.51 10.28 27.05
CA ALA A 105 -2.83 10.56 25.79
C ALA A 105 -2.95 9.40 24.81
N ILE A 106 -3.22 9.69 23.53
CA ILE A 106 -3.12 8.71 22.45
C ILE A 106 -1.66 8.67 22.00
N VAL A 107 -0.98 7.57 22.32
CA VAL A 107 0.46 7.37 22.08
C VAL A 107 0.74 6.55 20.81
N GLY A 108 -0.29 5.94 20.22
CA GLY A 108 -0.11 5.16 19.00
C GLY A 108 -1.42 4.63 18.39
N ASN A 109 -1.25 3.82 17.36
CA ASN A 109 -2.33 3.20 16.60
C ASN A 109 -2.15 1.70 16.52
N GLN A 110 -3.18 0.97 16.95
CA GLN A 110 -3.27 -0.44 16.66
C GLN A 110 -3.65 -0.61 15.20
N THR A 111 -2.84 -1.35 14.44
CA THR A 111 -2.91 -1.42 12.98
C THR A 111 -3.02 -2.87 12.53
N ARG A 112 -3.92 -3.12 11.57
CA ARG A 112 -4.08 -4.41 10.91
C ARG A 112 -3.65 -4.31 9.46
N VAL A 113 -2.83 -5.24 9.01
CA VAL A 113 -2.45 -5.38 7.61
C VAL A 113 -2.94 -6.72 7.07
N LYS A 114 -3.75 -6.69 6.01
CA LYS A 114 -4.24 -7.87 5.30
C LYS A 114 -3.55 -8.01 3.94
N VAL A 115 -3.05 -9.20 3.64
CA VAL A 115 -2.47 -9.52 2.33
C VAL A 115 -3.58 -9.84 1.34
N VAL A 116 -4.11 -8.83 0.64
CA VAL A 116 -5.25 -8.99 -0.30
C VAL A 116 -4.85 -9.61 -1.64
N LYS A 117 -3.56 -9.64 -1.96
CA LYS A 117 -3.01 -10.37 -3.11
C LYS A 117 -1.60 -10.84 -2.77
N ASN A 118 -1.30 -12.08 -3.12
CA ASN A 118 0.04 -12.65 -3.00
C ASN A 118 0.29 -13.62 -4.16
N LYS A 119 1.37 -13.42 -4.92
CA LYS A 119 1.80 -14.34 -6.00
C LYS A 119 2.88 -15.34 -5.56
N MET A 120 3.44 -15.19 -4.37
CA MET A 120 4.59 -15.97 -3.88
C MET A 120 4.22 -16.95 -2.77
N ALA A 121 3.12 -16.70 -2.05
CA ALA A 121 2.62 -17.57 -0.99
C ALA A 121 1.09 -17.44 -0.87
N SER A 122 0.50 -18.16 0.07
CA SER A 122 -0.94 -18.12 0.35
C SER A 122 -1.40 -16.68 0.66
N PRO A 123 -2.42 -16.15 -0.05
CA PRO A 123 -2.98 -14.83 0.20
C PRO A 123 -3.95 -14.84 1.41
N PHE A 124 -4.47 -13.65 1.76
CA PHE A 124 -5.51 -13.41 2.76
C PHE A 124 -5.12 -13.62 4.23
N LYS A 125 -3.86 -13.93 4.51
CA LYS A 125 -3.31 -13.79 5.86
C LYS A 125 -3.35 -12.32 6.31
N GLN A 126 -3.46 -12.13 7.62
CA GLN A 126 -3.42 -10.82 8.26
C GLN A 126 -2.47 -10.84 9.44
N VAL A 127 -1.92 -9.66 9.75
CA VAL A 127 -1.10 -9.39 10.94
C VAL A 127 -1.63 -8.15 11.62
N GLU A 128 -1.52 -8.12 12.95
CA GLU A 128 -1.86 -6.99 13.80
C GLU A 128 -0.60 -6.60 14.56
N PHE A 129 -0.33 -5.30 14.59
CA PHE A 129 0.82 -4.73 15.27
C PHE A 129 0.53 -3.29 15.65
N ASP A 130 1.35 -2.79 16.56
CA ASP A 130 1.24 -1.45 17.10
C ASP A 130 2.21 -0.50 16.42
N ILE A 131 1.69 0.67 16.02
CA ILE A 131 2.49 1.79 15.51
C ILE A 131 2.48 2.89 16.57
N MET A 132 3.60 3.07 17.25
CA MET A 132 3.82 4.10 18.27
C MET A 132 4.24 5.40 17.58
N TYR A 133 3.69 6.54 18.01
CA TYR A 133 4.04 7.83 17.44
C TYR A 133 5.48 8.21 17.78
N GLY A 134 6.25 8.64 16.78
CA GLY A 134 7.67 9.00 16.96
C GLY A 134 8.64 7.80 16.94
N GLU A 135 8.16 6.58 17.14
CA GLU A 135 9.01 5.37 17.19
C GLU A 135 8.76 4.41 16.02
N GLY A 136 7.55 4.37 15.47
CA GLY A 136 7.17 3.45 14.39
C GLY A 136 6.61 2.13 14.90
N ILE A 137 6.87 1.04 14.18
CA ILE A 137 6.32 -0.30 14.52
C ILE A 137 7.01 -0.84 15.78
N SER A 138 6.22 -1.21 16.79
CA SER A 138 6.73 -1.79 18.05
C SER A 138 7.20 -3.23 17.85
N ARG A 139 8.48 -3.40 17.48
CA ARG A 139 9.09 -4.72 17.26
C ARG A 139 9.14 -5.58 18.51
N VAL A 140 9.40 -4.97 19.67
CA VAL A 140 9.52 -5.69 20.94
C VAL A 140 8.14 -6.17 21.39
N GLY A 141 7.10 -5.34 21.25
CA GLY A 141 5.72 -5.73 21.53
C GLY A 141 5.30 -6.92 20.66
N GLU A 142 5.53 -6.84 19.34
CA GLU A 142 5.19 -7.92 18.41
C GLU A 142 5.94 -9.23 18.74
N LEU A 143 7.21 -9.15 19.14
CA LEU A 143 7.98 -10.34 19.52
C LEU A 143 7.44 -11.01 20.79
N ILE A 144 7.05 -10.23 21.80
CA ILE A 144 6.45 -10.74 23.04
C ILE A 144 5.10 -11.38 22.73
N ASP A 145 4.24 -10.72 21.96
CA ASP A 145 2.92 -11.25 21.58
C ASP A 145 3.05 -12.57 20.81
N LEU A 146 4.01 -12.66 19.89
CA LEU A 146 4.32 -13.90 19.19
C LEU A 146 4.86 -14.98 20.14
N GLY A 147 5.70 -14.61 21.10
CA GLY A 147 6.23 -15.53 22.11
C GLY A 147 5.15 -16.12 23.01
N VAL A 148 4.21 -15.29 23.48
CA VAL A 148 3.04 -15.71 24.26
C VAL A 148 2.14 -16.61 23.42
N LYS A 149 1.87 -16.23 22.17
CA LYS A 149 1.04 -17.02 21.25
C LYS A 149 1.66 -18.38 20.90
N ALA A 150 2.99 -18.46 20.84
CA ALA A 150 3.73 -19.69 20.60
C ALA A 150 3.98 -20.50 21.87
N SER A 151 3.46 -20.08 23.04
CA SER A 151 3.70 -20.69 24.35
C SER A 151 5.19 -20.81 24.70
N ILE A 152 6.00 -19.86 24.23
CA ILE A 152 7.43 -19.74 24.56
C ILE A 152 7.61 -18.85 25.80
N VAL A 153 6.69 -17.91 26.01
CA VAL A 153 6.68 -16.94 27.12
C VAL A 153 5.36 -17.05 27.86
N ASP A 154 5.42 -17.16 29.19
CA ASP A 154 4.24 -17.14 30.05
C ASP A 154 3.75 -15.70 30.26
N LYS A 155 2.43 -15.56 30.44
CA LYS A 155 1.75 -14.26 30.56
C LYS A 155 1.67 -13.76 32.00
#